data_AF-A0A925JP01-F1
#
_entry.id   AF-A0A925JP01-F1
#
_cell.length_a   1.000
_cell.length_b   1.000
_cell.length_c   1.000
_cell.angle_alpha   90.00
_cell.angle_beta   90.00
_cell.angle_gamma   90.00
#
_symmetry.space_group_name_H-M   'P 1'
#
loop_
_entity.id
_entity.type
_entity.pdbx_description
1 polymer ?
#
loop_
_entity_poly.entity_id
_entity_poly.type
_entity_poly.pdbx_seq_one_letter_code
_entity_poly.pdbx_strand_id
1 'polypeptide(L)'
;MATKQTCPNHAECMKVIQLILDGEASNEQLKHFNQNLDQCLPCMQKYNLERAIRETLRCKLEKKCVPHDLIANIKTKIDEVV
;
A
#
# COMPACT_ATOMS: atom_id res chain seq x y z
N MET A 1 1.10 -13.70 -28.50
CA MET A 1 1.77 -14.46 -27.41
C MET A 1 2.38 -13.42 -26.47
N ALA A 2 1.79 -13.20 -25.29
CA ALA A 2 2.27 -12.18 -24.36
C ALA A 2 3.53 -12.71 -23.65
N THR A 3 4.67 -12.06 -23.89
CA THR A 3 5.94 -12.37 -23.23
C THR A 3 5.80 -12.04 -21.74
N LYS A 4 6.04 -13.03 -20.87
CA LYS A 4 6.13 -12.82 -19.42
C LYS A 4 7.34 -11.93 -19.16
N GLN A 5 7.14 -10.61 -19.12
CA GLN A 5 8.19 -9.68 -18.73
C GLN A 5 8.47 -9.87 -17.24
N THR A 6 9.70 -10.24 -16.91
CA THR A 6 10.14 -10.50 -15.54
C THR A 6 10.96 -9.32 -15.04
N CYS A 7 10.66 -8.86 -13.82
CA CYS A 7 11.47 -7.86 -13.14
C CYS A 7 12.60 -8.58 -12.38
N PRO A 8 13.88 -8.21 -12.57
CA PRO A 8 14.99 -8.80 -11.82
C PRO A 8 14.90 -8.52 -10.31
N ASN A 9 14.38 -7.35 -9.93
CA ASN A 9 14.17 -6.94 -8.53
C ASN A 9 12.72 -7.13 -8.08
N HIS A 10 11.99 -8.11 -8.65
CA HIS A 10 10.55 -8.26 -8.41
C HIS A 10 10.20 -8.29 -6.91
N ALA A 11 10.97 -9.02 -6.09
CA ALA A 11 10.71 -9.13 -4.66
C ALA A 11 10.83 -7.78 -3.92
N GLU A 12 11.82 -6.96 -4.28
CA GLU A 12 12.02 -5.65 -3.68
C GLU A 12 10.98 -4.64 -4.16
N CYS A 13 10.72 -4.60 -5.48
CA CYS A 13 9.64 -3.79 -6.04
C CYS A 13 8.30 -4.13 -5.39
N MET A 14 8.01 -5.41 -5.16
CA MET A 14 6.77 -5.83 -4.51
C MET A 14 6.67 -5.37 -3.06
N LYS A 15 7.76 -5.40 -2.30
CA LYS A 15 7.78 -4.87 -0.92
C LYS A 15 7.45 -3.38 -0.91
N VAL A 16 8.07 -2.61 -1.79
CA VAL A 16 7.81 -1.17 -1.90
C VAL A 16 6.38 -0.89 -2.37
N ILE A 17 5.85 -1.66 -3.33
CA ILE A 17 4.45 -1.57 -3.76
C ILE A 17 3.50 -1.76 -2.59
N GLN A 18 3.70 -2.77 -1.74
CA GLN A 18 2.84 -2.98 -0.58
C GLN A 18 2.89 -1.79 0.38
N LEU A 19 4.09 -1.32 0.74
CA LEU A 19 4.25 -0.16 1.61
C LEU A 19 3.53 1.09 1.06
N ILE A 20 3.60 1.31 -0.25
CA ILE A 20 2.90 2.43 -0.91
C ILE A 20 1.38 2.23 -0.85
N LEU A 21 0.88 1.03 -1.12
CA LEU A 21 -0.56 0.74 -1.12
C LEU A 21 -1.17 0.73 0.28
N ASP A 22 -0.37 0.44 1.31
CA ASP A 22 -0.73 0.50 2.72
C ASP A 22 -0.63 1.93 3.29
N GLY A 23 0.09 2.84 2.61
CA GLY A 23 0.31 4.20 3.07
C GLY A 23 1.45 4.34 4.10
N GLU A 24 2.31 3.33 4.19
CA GLU A 24 3.44 3.24 5.13
C GLU A 24 4.79 3.57 4.47
N ALA A 25 4.81 3.80 3.16
CA ALA A 25 6.03 4.16 2.43
C ALA A 25 6.54 5.55 2.83
N SER A 26 7.85 5.66 3.05
CA SER A 26 8.50 6.95 3.25
C SER A 26 8.50 7.78 1.96
N ASN A 27 8.66 9.11 2.10
CA ASN A 27 8.75 10.02 0.96
C ASN A 27 9.91 9.65 0.00
N GLU A 28 11.00 9.11 0.55
CA GLU A 28 12.17 8.65 -0.21
C GLU A 28 11.84 7.39 -1.02
N GLN A 29 11.15 6.42 -0.40
CA GLN A 29 10.68 5.21 -1.06
C GLN A 29 9.71 5.53 -2.21
N LEU A 30 8.79 6.48 -1.98
CA LEU A 30 7.85 6.97 -2.99
C LEU A 30 8.55 7.62 -4.19
N LYS A 31 9.53 8.50 -3.93
CA LYS A 31 10.33 9.12 -5.00
C LYS A 31 11.13 8.08 -5.78
N HIS A 32 11.82 7.19 -5.08
CA HIS A 32 12.61 6.14 -5.70
C HIS A 32 11.73 5.22 -6.56
N PHE A 33 10.56 4.86 -6.04
CA PHE A 33 9.61 4.04 -6.77
C PHE A 33 9.10 4.75 -8.02
N ASN A 34 8.63 6.00 -7.92
CA ASN A 34 8.12 6.76 -9.07
C ASN A 34 9.16 6.97 -10.17
N GLN A 35 10.44 7.12 -9.82
CA GLN A 35 11.53 7.27 -10.79
C GLN A 35 11.83 5.98 -11.57
N ASN A 36 11.59 4.81 -10.97
CA ASN A 36 11.93 3.50 -11.54
C ASN A 36 10.72 2.71 -12.04
N LEU A 37 9.50 3.08 -11.63
CA LEU A 37 8.29 2.30 -11.94
C LEU A 37 7.97 2.31 -13.43
N ASP A 38 8.14 3.47 -14.08
CA ASP A 38 7.89 3.62 -15.52
C ASP A 38 8.82 2.71 -16.35
N GLN A 39 9.95 2.30 -15.78
CA GLN A 39 10.91 1.40 -16.43
C GLN A 39 10.54 -0.07 -16.23
N CYS A 40 9.59 -0.40 -15.34
CA CYS A 40 9.20 -1.76 -15.02
C CYS A 40 7.71 -2.01 -15.27
N LEU A 41 7.36 -2.23 -16.54
CA LEU A 41 6.01 -2.56 -16.99
C LEU A 41 5.30 -3.66 -16.17
N PRO A 42 5.92 -4.82 -15.82
CA PRO A 42 5.23 -5.85 -15.05
C PRO A 42 4.92 -5.40 -13.60
N CYS A 43 5.79 -4.62 -12.97
CA CYS A 43 5.56 -4.09 -11.62
C CYS A 43 4.48 -3.01 -11.63
N MET A 44 4.47 -2.15 -12.66
CA MET A 44 3.43 -1.13 -12.83
C MET A 44 2.04 -1.77 -13.06
N GLN A 45 1.95 -2.82 -13.88
CA GLN A 45 0.70 -3.56 -14.08
C GLN A 45 0.17 -4.14 -12.77
N LYS A 46 1.04 -4.72 -11.95
CA LYS A 46 0.66 -5.30 -10.66
C LYS A 46 0.24 -4.23 -9.65
N TYR A 47 0.98 -3.11 -9.57
CA TYR A 47 0.60 -1.95 -8.76
C TYR A 47 -0.81 -1.45 -9.12
N ASN A 48 -1.07 -1.25 -10.41
CA ASN A 48 -2.38 -0.78 -10.90
C ASN A 48 -3.50 -1.77 -10.57
N LEU A 49 -3.26 -3.07 -10.74
CA LEU A 49 -4.23 -4.11 -10.40
C LEU A 49 -4.58 -4.09 -8.91
N GLU A 50 -3.57 -4.13 -8.04
CA GLU A 50 -3.78 -4.14 -6.59
C GLU A 50 -4.43 -2.85 -6.10
N ARG A 51 -4.04 -1.70 -6.67
CA ARG A 51 -4.68 -0.41 -6.40
C ARG A 51 -6.17 -0.44 -6.76
N ALA A 52 -6.52 -0.91 -7.96
CA ALA A 52 -7.91 -1.00 -8.40
C ALA A 52 -8.75 -1.93 -7.51
N ILE A 53 -8.18 -3.05 -7.06
CA ILE A 53 -8.82 -3.96 -6.10
C ILE A 53 -9.10 -3.22 -4.78
N ARG A 54 -8.08 -2.56 -4.20
CA ARG A 54 -8.21 -1.81 -2.94
C ARG A 54 -9.23 -0.68 -3.04
N GLU A 55 -9.24 0.07 -4.15
CA GLU A 55 -10.24 1.11 -4.41
C GLU A 55 -11.65 0.53 -4.49
N THR A 56 -11.81 -0.59 -5.20
CA THR A 56 -13.10 -1.30 -5.29
C THR A 56 -13.59 -1.75 -3.91
N LEU A 57 -12.70 -2.32 -3.09
CA LEU A 57 -13.03 -2.72 -1.72
C LEU A 57 -13.41 -1.51 -0.86
N ARG A 58 -12.67 -0.40 -0.94
CA ARG A 58 -12.99 0.83 -0.21
C ARG A 58 -14.38 1.39 -0.56
N CYS A 59 -14.83 1.24 -1.80
CA CYS A 59 -16.16 1.67 -2.23
C CYS A 59 -17.27 0.69 -1.80
N LYS A 60 -16.97 -0.62 -1.73
CA LYS A 60 -17.96 -1.65 -1.40
C LYS A 60 -18.10 -1.95 0.10
N LEU A 61 -17.12 -1.56 0.90
CA LEU A 61 -17.13 -1.76 2.35
C LEU A 61 -17.83 -0.58 3.04
N GLU A 62 -18.75 -0.91 3.94
CA GLU A 62 -19.38 0.06 4.82
C GLU A 62 -18.35 0.62 5.81
N LYS A 63 -18.22 1.96 5.86
CA LYS A 63 -17.41 2.63 6.88
C LYS A 63 -18.22 2.74 8.17
N LYS A 64 -17.94 1.85 9.13
CA LYS A 64 -18.55 1.90 10.46
C LYS A 64 -17.81 2.91 11.33
N CYS A 65 -18.55 3.73 12.06
CA CYS A 65 -17.98 4.58 13.09
C CYS A 65 -17.32 3.72 14.17
N VAL A 66 -16.11 4.10 14.56
CA VAL A 66 -15.42 3.44 15.67
C VAL A 66 -16.15 3.81 16.97
N PRO A 67 -16.51 2.85 17.84
CA PRO A 67 -17.13 3.13 19.12
C PRO A 67 -16.27 4.08 19.96
N HIS A 68 -16.89 5.06 20.64
CA HIS A 68 -16.16 6.07 21.41
C HIS A 68 -15.29 5.43 22.49
N ASP A 69 -15.80 4.42 23.19
CA ASP A 69 -15.08 3.74 24.26
C ASP A 69 -13.79 3.09 23.75
N LEU A 70 -13.80 2.56 22.53
CA LEU A 70 -12.60 1.98 21.92
C LEU A 70 -11.54 3.05 21.66
N ILE A 71 -11.95 4.24 21.16
CA ILE A 71 -11.04 5.37 20.96
C ILE A 71 -10.44 5.82 22.30
N ALA A 72 -11.26 5.93 23.35
CA ALA A 72 -10.80 6.33 24.67
C ALA A 72 -9.78 5.32 25.22
N ASN A 73 -10.09 4.02 25.15
CA ASN A 73 -9.22 2.95 25.61
C ASN A 73 -7.87 2.90 24.86
N ILE A 74 -7.88 3.14 23.55
CA ILE A 74 -6.64 3.18 22.75
C ILE A 74 -5.75 4.34 23.21
N LYS A 75 -6.33 5.53 23.42
CA LYS A 75 -5.58 6.71 23.89
C LYS A 75 -4.96 6.48 25.26
N THR A 76 -5.74 5.99 26.22
CA THR A 76 -5.25 5.69 27.57
C THR A 76 -4.05 4.73 27.53
N LYS A 77 -4.12 3.66 26.73
CA LYS A 77 -3.00 2.71 26.61
C LYS A 77 -1.74 3.31 25.96
N ILE A 78 -1.89 4.28 25.06
CA ILE A 78 -0.74 4.97 24.47
C ILE A 78 -0.08 5.84 25.53
N ASP A 79 -0.88 6.56 26.33
CA ASP A 79 -0.37 7.43 27.39
C ASP A 79 0.32 6.65 28.53
N GLU A 80 -0.08 5.40 28.79
CA GLU A 80 0.56 4.52 29.78
C GLU A 80 1.97 4.03 29.38
N VAL A 81 2.29 4.05 28.07
CA VAL A 81 3.56 3.53 27.53
C VAL A 81 4.59 4.65 27.34
N VAL A 82 4.18 5.92 27.43
CA VAL A 82 5.02 7.12 27.27
C VAL A 82 5.54 7.62 28.62
#